data_AF-A0AAJ6HWY7-F1
#
_entry.id   AF-A0AAJ6HWY7-F1
#
_cell.length_a   1.000
_cell.length_b   1.000
_cell.length_c   1.000
_cell.angle_alpha   90.00
_cell.angle_beta   90.00
_cell.angle_gamma   90.00
#
_symmetry.space_group_name_H-M   'P 1'
#
loop_
_entity.id
_entity.type
_entity.pdbx_description
1 polymer ?
#
loop_
_entity_poly.entity_id
_entity_poly.type
_entity_poly.pdbx_seq_one_letter_code
_entity_poly.pdbx_strand_id
1 'polypeptide(L)'
;MAKTDSTGSTWRYRWAHRQNVRRVSTFRGAEAAWRRRDDELRRLRALAADFHGSAAAGAGLPLELGDGEVVLWALPAAQLVEVRHTTVLPAPDLAVAPAAGPLRPRRPDGVRVIDAGMAVITSRRLVLLGGRGRRDWAYGRMTGLAHDPAAPVTLIQVLDRPRTSGLMLPADAAADFRFKLTLAFADAIEQRPAVLAQLDELIAEHDQLKPFRPAVATPAQARLLSFVPGGRRTVAVAAGIALLVPAALIDSNPSDPVGGAEVAVAATPAPSSSAVPALVRPVPAPPAKASTPKPTKSTKSPRPSSSPSRDPRCGAPENPLGYDFCGGTRIRRPAAEVCDWFECVPQFWAGRGYLVQCRDGSVSLAGGRPGACAEHQGVRRTITK
;
A
#
# COMPACT_ATOMS: atom_id res chain seq x y z
N MET A 1 -44.53 17.91 -43.92
CA MET A 1 -43.83 18.34 -42.69
C MET A 1 -43.73 17.15 -41.76
N ALA A 2 -42.57 16.50 -41.68
CA ALA A 2 -42.34 15.35 -40.82
C ALA A 2 -42.04 15.83 -39.39
N LYS A 3 -42.83 15.38 -38.40
CA LYS A 3 -42.55 15.56 -36.96
C LYS A 3 -41.25 14.80 -36.64
N THR A 4 -40.17 15.54 -36.41
CA THR A 4 -38.90 14.97 -35.96
C THR A 4 -39.04 14.38 -34.55
N ASP A 5 -38.61 13.13 -34.41
CA ASP A 5 -38.48 12.32 -33.19
C ASP A 5 -37.56 12.96 -32.11
N SER A 6 -37.96 14.09 -31.53
CA SER A 6 -37.18 14.81 -30.51
C SER A 6 -37.09 14.06 -29.17
N THR A 7 -37.98 13.10 -28.91
CA THR A 7 -38.03 12.38 -27.62
C THR A 7 -36.97 11.27 -27.52
N GLY A 8 -36.60 10.65 -28.66
CA GLY A 8 -35.62 9.56 -28.69
C GLY A 8 -34.18 10.01 -28.43
N SER A 9 -33.83 11.25 -28.81
CA SER A 9 -32.50 11.82 -28.61
C SER A 9 -32.26 12.21 -27.15
N THR A 10 -33.19 12.94 -26.51
CA THR A 10 -33.01 13.46 -25.14
C THR A 10 -32.89 12.36 -24.09
N TRP A 11 -33.59 11.23 -24.24
CA TRP A 11 -33.46 10.11 -23.31
C TRP A 11 -32.09 9.42 -23.44
N ARG A 12 -31.56 9.24 -24.66
CA ARG A 12 -30.24 8.62 -24.89
C ARG A 12 -29.10 9.45 -24.30
N TYR A 13 -29.15 10.77 -24.44
CA TYR A 13 -28.20 11.68 -23.80
C TYR A 13 -28.30 11.60 -22.27
N ARG A 14 -29.52 11.61 -21.71
CA ARG A 14 -29.74 11.45 -20.27
C ARG A 14 -29.25 10.10 -19.75
N TRP A 15 -29.43 9.03 -20.53
CA TRP A 15 -28.88 7.71 -20.22
C TRP A 15 -27.36 7.73 -20.19
N ALA A 16 -26.71 8.25 -21.24
CA ALA A 16 -25.26 8.31 -21.33
C ALA A 16 -24.66 9.14 -20.18
N HIS A 17 -25.28 10.29 -19.87
CA HIS A 17 -24.91 11.10 -18.72
C HIS A 17 -24.98 10.32 -17.40
N ARG A 18 -26.12 9.67 -17.10
CA ARG A 18 -26.27 8.86 -15.88
C ARG A 18 -25.25 7.71 -15.81
N GLN A 19 -25.00 7.03 -16.92
CA GLN A 19 -24.00 5.96 -16.97
C GLN A 19 -22.59 6.49 -16.72
N ASN A 20 -22.24 7.64 -17.30
CA ASN A 20 -20.95 8.29 -17.07
C ASN A 20 -20.77 8.73 -15.62
N VAL A 21 -21.80 9.36 -15.02
CA VAL A 21 -21.78 9.74 -13.60
C VAL A 21 -21.53 8.51 -12.72
N ARG A 22 -22.24 7.40 -12.97
CA ARG A 22 -22.04 6.14 -12.22
C ARG A 22 -20.64 5.56 -12.42
N ARG A 23 -20.16 5.48 -13.67
CA ARG A 23 -18.82 4.96 -13.98
C ARG A 23 -17.73 5.77 -13.28
N VAL A 24 -17.84 7.10 -13.35
CA VAL A 24 -16.89 8.02 -12.72
C VAL A 24 -16.95 7.92 -11.20
N SER A 25 -18.13 7.82 -10.58
CA SER A 25 -18.23 7.68 -9.13
C SER A 25 -17.64 6.35 -8.63
N THR A 26 -17.91 5.24 -9.31
CA THR A 26 -17.29 3.95 -9.01
C THR A 26 -15.78 3.99 -9.17
N PHE A 27 -15.29 4.59 -10.27
CA PHE A 27 -13.86 4.77 -10.51
C PHE A 27 -13.20 5.60 -9.40
N ARG A 28 -13.77 6.75 -9.02
CA ARG A 28 -13.25 7.60 -7.94
C ARG A 28 -13.19 6.88 -6.61
N GLY A 29 -14.21 6.07 -6.29
CA GLY A 29 -14.22 5.25 -5.08
C GLY A 29 -13.10 4.20 -5.08
N ALA A 30 -12.94 3.49 -6.20
CA ALA A 30 -11.87 2.50 -6.37
C ALA A 30 -10.49 3.16 -6.32
N GLU A 31 -10.30 4.29 -7.00
CA GLU A 31 -9.06 5.05 -7.02
C GLU A 31 -8.70 5.56 -5.62
N ALA A 32 -9.66 6.09 -4.87
CA ALA A 32 -9.43 6.54 -3.50
C ALA A 32 -9.05 5.38 -2.56
N ALA A 33 -9.68 4.21 -2.72
CA ALA A 33 -9.31 3.01 -1.95
C ALA A 33 -7.91 2.51 -2.32
N TRP A 34 -7.58 2.48 -3.61
CA TRP A 34 -6.26 2.13 -4.11
C TRP A 34 -5.19 3.07 -3.56
N ARG A 35 -5.39 4.40 -3.61
CA ARG A 35 -4.46 5.40 -3.06
C ARG A 35 -4.23 5.24 -1.55
N ARG A 36 -5.29 5.01 -0.76
CA ARG A 36 -5.12 4.78 0.69
C ARG A 36 -4.24 3.57 0.99
N ARG A 37 -4.40 2.49 0.22
CA ARG A 37 -3.57 1.29 0.40
C ARG A 37 -2.13 1.53 -0.06
N ASP A 38 -1.97 2.26 -1.15
CA ASP A 38 -0.68 2.68 -1.71
C ASP A 38 0.13 3.52 -0.69
N ASP A 39 -0.51 4.52 -0.10
CA ASP A 39 0.07 5.37 0.94
C ASP A 39 0.50 4.55 2.17
N GLU A 40 -0.34 3.60 2.60
CA GLU A 40 -0.01 2.73 3.74
C GLU A 40 1.17 1.81 3.44
N LEU A 41 1.21 1.18 2.26
CA LEU A 41 2.34 0.33 1.87
C LEU A 41 3.65 1.13 1.82
N ARG A 42 3.64 2.33 1.24
CA ARG A 42 4.83 3.19 1.19
C ARG A 42 5.23 3.70 2.57
N ARG A 43 4.26 4.01 3.45
CA ARG A 43 4.51 4.34 4.86
C ARG A 43 5.20 3.18 5.58
N LEU A 44 4.71 1.96 5.43
CA LEU A 44 5.31 0.77 6.04
C LEU A 44 6.72 0.52 5.50
N ARG A 45 6.93 0.68 4.18
CA ARG A 45 8.25 0.53 3.54
C ARG A 45 9.27 1.56 3.99
N ALA A 46 8.85 2.82 4.12
CA ALA A 46 9.69 3.88 4.68
C ALA A 46 10.02 3.60 6.14
N LEU A 47 9.01 3.23 6.94
CA LEU A 47 9.20 2.87 8.34
C LEU A 47 10.18 1.70 8.48
N ALA A 48 10.07 0.64 7.68
CA ALA A 48 11.00 -0.50 7.73
C ALA A 48 12.45 -0.12 7.39
N ALA A 49 12.66 0.83 6.47
CA ALA A 49 13.98 1.32 6.13
C ALA A 49 14.58 2.17 7.26
N ASP A 50 13.76 3.06 7.82
CA ASP A 50 14.20 4.07 8.79
C ASP A 50 14.02 3.63 10.24
N PHE A 51 13.54 2.41 10.52
CA PHE A 51 13.33 1.95 11.89
C PHE A 51 14.67 1.68 12.55
N HIS A 52 15.10 2.60 13.40
CA HIS A 52 16.28 2.45 14.25
C HIS A 52 16.01 3.08 15.61
N GLY A 53 16.57 2.49 16.65
CA GLY A 53 16.47 3.03 18.01
C GLY A 53 17.64 3.91 18.38
N SER A 54 17.58 4.43 19.59
CA SER A 54 18.71 5.10 20.22
C SER A 54 18.80 4.74 21.69
N ALA A 55 20.00 4.84 22.26
CA ALA A 55 20.18 4.72 23.71
C ALA A 55 19.49 5.88 24.45
N ALA A 56 19.46 7.08 23.84
CA ALA A 56 18.79 8.25 24.39
C ALA A 56 17.28 8.05 24.55
N ALA A 57 16.64 7.28 23.67
CA ALA A 57 15.21 6.93 23.81
C ALA A 57 14.90 6.09 25.05
N GLY A 58 15.92 5.46 25.67
CA GLY A 58 15.79 4.76 26.94
C GLY A 58 15.96 5.64 28.17
N ALA A 59 16.39 6.89 28.03
CA ALA A 59 16.63 7.78 29.15
C ALA A 59 15.32 8.03 29.93
N GLY A 60 15.36 7.75 31.24
CA GLY A 60 14.20 7.92 32.13
C GLY A 60 13.26 6.71 32.22
N LEU A 61 13.49 5.65 31.44
CA LEU A 61 12.78 4.38 31.64
C LEU A 61 13.43 3.59 32.80
N PRO A 62 12.63 2.94 33.68
CA PRO A 62 13.15 2.01 34.69
C PRO A 62 13.54 0.68 34.04
N LEU A 63 14.47 0.74 33.08
CA LEU A 63 14.92 -0.38 32.28
C LEU A 63 16.45 -0.33 32.14
N GLU A 64 17.10 -1.40 32.58
CA GLU A 64 18.53 -1.60 32.34
C GLU A 64 18.74 -2.19 30.94
N LEU A 65 19.42 -1.43 30.08
CA LEU A 65 19.80 -1.84 28.74
C LEU A 65 21.16 -2.54 28.78
N GLY A 66 21.28 -3.70 28.13
CA GLY A 66 22.57 -4.37 27.94
C GLY A 66 23.46 -3.64 26.94
N ASP A 67 24.72 -4.07 26.81
CA ASP A 67 25.71 -3.39 25.96
C ASP A 67 25.25 -3.30 24.50
N GLY A 68 25.04 -2.10 23.98
CA GLY A 68 24.54 -1.88 22.60
C GLY A 68 23.05 -2.22 22.40
N GLU A 69 22.30 -2.51 23.46
CA GLU A 69 20.84 -2.56 23.40
C GLU A 69 20.29 -1.13 23.28
N VAL A 70 19.37 -0.92 22.35
CA VAL A 70 18.73 0.39 22.13
C VAL A 70 17.23 0.26 22.24
N VAL A 71 16.57 1.34 22.69
CA VAL A 71 15.11 1.42 22.68
C VAL A 71 14.68 1.84 21.28
N LEU A 72 13.84 1.02 20.66
CA LEU A 72 13.27 1.26 19.34
C LEU A 72 11.95 2.02 19.46
N TRP A 73 11.12 1.66 20.44
CA TRP A 73 9.82 2.27 20.63
C TRP A 73 9.24 1.97 22.02
N ALA A 74 8.42 2.88 22.56
CA ALA A 74 7.73 2.71 23.83
C ALA A 74 6.25 3.10 23.71
N LEU A 75 5.38 2.36 24.39
CA LEU A 75 3.93 2.50 24.34
C LEU A 75 3.35 2.40 25.76
N PRO A 76 2.73 3.46 26.29
CA PRO A 76 2.02 3.39 27.57
C PRO A 76 0.70 2.61 27.44
N ALA A 77 0.09 2.30 28.59
CA ALA A 77 -1.22 1.67 28.69
C ALA A 77 -1.35 0.28 28.03
N ALA A 78 -0.24 -0.46 27.92
CA ALA A 78 -0.24 -1.86 27.53
C ALA A 78 -0.65 -2.75 28.71
N GLN A 79 -1.47 -3.75 28.47
CA GLN A 79 -1.94 -4.69 29.48
C GLN A 79 -1.26 -6.05 29.30
N LEU A 80 -0.65 -6.58 30.35
CA LEU A 80 -0.11 -7.93 30.37
C LEU A 80 -1.26 -8.92 30.38
N VAL A 81 -1.26 -9.85 29.43
CA VAL A 81 -2.26 -10.90 29.35
C VAL A 81 -1.66 -12.29 29.43
N GLU A 82 -2.42 -13.22 29.97
CA GLU A 82 -2.16 -14.65 29.96
C GLU A 82 -3.37 -15.41 29.42
N VAL A 83 -3.11 -16.51 28.72
CA VAL A 83 -4.16 -17.41 28.21
C VAL A 83 -4.23 -18.64 29.09
N ARG A 84 -5.45 -19.08 29.41
CA ARG A 84 -5.67 -20.28 30.25
C ARG A 84 -5.34 -21.59 29.53
N HIS A 85 -5.69 -21.68 28.25
CA HIS A 85 -5.44 -22.85 27.41
C HIS A 85 -4.42 -22.46 26.34
N THR A 86 -3.21 -22.99 26.45
CA THR A 86 -2.12 -22.70 25.51
C THR A 86 -2.24 -23.62 24.31
N THR A 87 -2.65 -23.07 23.16
CA THR A 87 -2.35 -23.67 21.86
C THR A 87 -0.90 -23.34 21.50
N VAL A 88 -0.25 -24.24 20.74
CA VAL A 88 1.06 -23.96 20.17
C VAL A 88 0.91 -22.77 19.23
N LEU A 89 1.65 -21.69 19.50
CA LEU A 89 1.63 -20.53 18.62
C LEU A 89 2.47 -20.82 17.36
N PRO A 90 2.09 -20.24 16.21
CA PRO A 90 2.95 -20.31 15.02
C PRO A 90 4.30 -19.66 15.32
N ALA A 91 5.34 -20.16 14.67
CA ALA A 91 6.66 -19.53 14.71
C ALA A 91 6.52 -18.05 14.30
N PRO A 92 7.32 -17.13 14.89
CA PRO A 92 7.25 -15.73 14.52
C PRO A 92 7.56 -15.55 13.04
N ASP A 93 6.54 -15.19 12.27
CA ASP A 93 6.64 -14.93 10.85
C ASP A 93 7.02 -13.46 10.63
N LEU A 94 7.82 -13.23 9.59
CA LEU A 94 8.21 -11.91 9.12
C LEU A 94 7.19 -11.32 8.14
N ALA A 95 6.13 -12.06 7.83
CA ALA A 95 5.12 -11.64 6.88
C ALA A 95 4.40 -10.35 7.29
N VAL A 96 4.41 -9.36 6.40
CA VAL A 96 3.56 -8.18 6.50
C VAL A 96 2.14 -8.56 6.10
N ALA A 97 1.30 -8.83 7.11
CA ALA A 97 -0.09 -9.21 6.89
C ALA A 97 -0.88 -8.10 6.14
N PRO A 98 -1.86 -8.47 5.32
CA PRO A 98 -2.77 -7.50 4.71
C PRO A 98 -3.51 -6.70 5.79
N ALA A 99 -3.90 -5.47 5.47
CA ALA A 99 -4.60 -4.59 6.40
C ALA A 99 -5.86 -5.29 6.95
N ALA A 100 -5.81 -5.68 8.22
CA ALA A 100 -6.96 -6.23 8.92
C ALA A 100 -8.00 -5.12 9.11
N GLY A 101 -9.28 -5.52 9.20
CA GLY A 101 -10.36 -4.60 9.51
C GLY A 101 -10.19 -3.91 10.87
N PRO A 102 -11.08 -2.97 11.22
CA PRO A 102 -11.01 -2.25 12.49
C PRO A 102 -10.94 -3.22 13.68
N LEU A 103 -9.94 -3.02 14.55
CA LEU A 103 -9.79 -3.82 15.76
C LEU A 103 -10.88 -3.47 16.76
N ARG A 104 -11.45 -4.51 17.38
CA ARG A 104 -12.41 -4.33 18.47
C ARG A 104 -11.63 -4.24 19.77
N PRO A 105 -11.84 -3.20 20.60
CA PRO A 105 -11.13 -3.04 21.88
C PRO A 105 -11.55 -4.08 22.94
N ARG A 106 -12.43 -5.03 22.58
CA ARG A 106 -12.91 -6.07 23.48
C ARG A 106 -11.84 -7.13 23.67
N ARG A 107 -11.61 -7.50 24.92
CA ARG A 107 -10.76 -8.63 25.29
C ARG A 107 -11.38 -9.95 24.79
N PRO A 108 -10.61 -10.80 24.08
CA PRO A 108 -11.06 -12.13 23.68
C PRO A 108 -11.35 -13.03 24.89
N ASP A 109 -12.20 -14.04 24.67
CA ASP A 109 -12.49 -15.03 25.71
C ASP A 109 -11.25 -15.90 26.00
N GLY A 110 -11.10 -16.34 27.26
CA GLY A 110 -9.92 -17.11 27.69
C GLY A 110 -8.65 -16.29 27.93
N VAL A 111 -8.65 -15.00 27.58
CA VAL A 111 -7.56 -14.05 27.86
C VAL A 111 -7.82 -13.35 29.20
N ARG A 112 -6.82 -13.38 30.09
CA ARG A 112 -6.88 -12.72 31.40
C ARG A 112 -5.82 -11.63 31.50
N VAL A 113 -6.23 -10.44 31.88
CA VAL A 113 -5.32 -9.33 32.22
C VAL A 113 -4.75 -9.57 33.61
N ILE A 114 -3.43 -9.49 33.74
CA ILE A 114 -2.72 -9.76 35.01
C ILE A 114 -1.88 -8.59 35.49
N ASP A 115 -1.56 -7.63 34.62
CA ASP A 115 -0.84 -6.40 34.95
C ASP A 115 -1.07 -5.36 33.85
N ALA A 116 -0.67 -4.11 34.07
CA ALA A 116 -0.68 -3.05 33.07
C ALA A 116 0.50 -2.09 33.29
N GLY A 117 0.96 -1.47 32.20
CA GLY A 117 2.07 -0.53 32.25
C GLY A 117 2.56 -0.12 30.87
N MET A 118 3.88 0.04 30.75
CA MET A 118 4.52 0.52 29.52
C MET A 118 5.19 -0.63 28.78
N ALA A 119 4.80 -0.86 27.53
CA ALA A 119 5.48 -1.78 26.63
C ALA A 119 6.65 -1.07 25.95
N VAL A 120 7.82 -1.69 25.94
CA VAL A 120 9.05 -1.16 25.37
C VAL A 120 9.63 -2.20 24.41
N ILE A 121 9.75 -1.81 23.15
CA ILE A 121 10.42 -2.59 22.10
C ILE A 121 11.88 -2.13 22.06
N THR A 122 12.80 -3.06 22.25
CA THR A 122 14.25 -2.82 22.16
C THR A 122 14.83 -3.59 20.98
N SER A 123 16.12 -3.42 20.70
CA SER A 123 16.81 -4.24 19.69
C SER A 123 16.98 -5.72 20.06
N ARG A 124 16.65 -6.13 21.30
CA ARG A 124 16.89 -7.52 21.78
C ARG A 124 15.69 -8.22 22.38
N ARG A 125 14.70 -7.44 22.82
CA ARG A 125 13.56 -7.94 23.58
C ARG A 125 12.39 -6.97 23.55
N LEU A 126 11.20 -7.54 23.73
CA LEU A 126 10.03 -6.81 24.20
C LEU A 126 10.04 -6.82 25.73
N VAL A 127 9.76 -5.68 26.35
CA VAL A 127 9.64 -5.55 27.80
C VAL A 127 8.30 -4.91 28.14
N LEU A 128 7.64 -5.40 29.18
CA LEU A 128 6.56 -4.67 29.86
C LEU A 128 7.05 -4.23 31.23
N LEU A 129 7.00 -2.92 31.46
CA LEU A 129 7.23 -2.27 32.74
C LEU A 129 5.87 -2.06 33.40
N GLY A 130 5.43 -3.04 34.19
CA GLY A 130 4.12 -3.06 34.83
C GLY A 130 4.14 -2.66 36.31
N GLY A 131 2.95 -2.48 36.89
CA GLY A 131 2.83 -2.13 38.32
C GLY A 131 3.20 -3.27 39.26
N ARG A 132 3.12 -4.53 38.80
CA ARG A 132 3.50 -5.72 39.58
C ARG A 132 4.92 -6.19 39.31
N GLY A 133 5.62 -5.55 38.39
CA GLY A 133 7.02 -5.83 38.06
C GLY A 133 7.31 -5.77 36.57
N ARG A 134 8.49 -6.26 36.20
CA ARG A 134 8.97 -6.30 34.82
C ARG A 134 8.69 -7.66 34.18
N ARG A 135 8.26 -7.66 32.92
CA ARG A 135 8.12 -8.87 32.10
C ARG A 135 8.93 -8.74 30.82
N ASP A 136 9.90 -9.63 30.65
CA ASP A 136 10.82 -9.60 29.50
C ASP A 136 10.53 -10.75 28.53
N TRP A 137 10.52 -10.49 27.23
CA TRP A 137 10.51 -11.52 26.17
C TRP A 137 11.69 -11.28 25.23
N ALA A 138 12.76 -12.07 25.40
CA ALA A 138 13.94 -12.01 24.54
C ALA A 138 13.66 -12.64 23.18
N TYR A 139 14.05 -11.96 22.09
CA TYR A 139 13.76 -12.43 20.72
C TYR A 139 14.37 -13.80 20.45
N GLY A 140 15.62 -14.05 20.85
CA GLY A 140 16.28 -15.36 20.71
C GLY A 140 15.68 -16.49 21.55
N ARG A 141 14.68 -16.22 22.40
CA ARG A 141 13.94 -17.21 23.19
C ARG A 141 12.49 -17.37 22.73
N MET A 142 12.00 -16.53 21.81
CA MET A 142 10.64 -16.60 21.30
C MET A 142 10.48 -17.81 20.38
N THR A 143 9.51 -18.66 20.69
CA THR A 143 9.15 -19.84 19.88
C THR A 143 7.87 -19.66 19.12
N GLY A 144 7.03 -18.70 19.53
CA GLY A 144 5.83 -18.39 18.80
C GLY A 144 5.31 -16.99 19.07
N LEU A 145 4.72 -16.40 18.04
CA LEU A 145 4.15 -15.05 18.04
C LEU A 145 2.86 -15.09 17.23
N ALA A 146 1.77 -14.61 17.81
CA ALA A 146 0.49 -14.51 17.13
C ALA A 146 -0.21 -13.18 17.42
N HIS A 147 -0.70 -12.55 16.37
CA HIS A 147 -1.52 -11.34 16.44
C HIS A 147 -2.98 -11.69 16.18
N ASP A 148 -3.87 -11.32 17.09
CA ASP A 148 -5.31 -11.55 16.89
C ASP A 148 -5.83 -10.64 15.76
N PRO A 149 -6.51 -11.18 14.73
CA PRO A 149 -6.98 -10.37 13.60
C PRO A 149 -8.14 -9.42 13.95
N ALA A 150 -8.88 -9.68 15.03
CA ALA A 150 -10.09 -8.96 15.41
C ALA A 150 -9.95 -8.14 16.72
N ALA A 151 -8.97 -8.46 17.56
CA ALA A 151 -8.71 -7.79 18.83
C ALA A 151 -7.25 -7.28 18.91
N PRO A 152 -6.95 -6.23 19.69
CA PRO A 152 -5.61 -5.68 19.83
C PRO A 152 -4.73 -6.52 20.79
N VAL A 153 -4.75 -7.85 20.62
CA VAL A 153 -3.97 -8.80 21.41
C VAL A 153 -2.81 -9.34 20.58
N THR A 154 -1.65 -9.44 21.21
CA THR A 154 -0.46 -10.12 20.70
C THR A 154 -0.01 -11.15 21.72
N LEU A 155 0.01 -12.42 21.34
CA LEU A 155 0.43 -13.53 22.19
C LEU A 155 1.84 -13.97 21.83
N ILE A 156 2.62 -14.33 22.85
CA ILE A 156 4.05 -14.64 22.76
C ILE A 156 4.32 -15.88 23.60
N GLN A 157 5.03 -16.83 22.98
CA GLN A 157 5.52 -18.04 23.62
C GLN A 157 7.05 -18.02 23.62
N VAL A 158 7.66 -18.40 24.74
CA VAL A 158 9.12 -18.44 24.92
C VAL A 158 9.56 -19.78 25.49
N LEU A 159 10.77 -20.25 25.13
CA LEU A 159 11.31 -21.56 25.51
C LEU A 159 11.32 -21.85 27.01
N ASP A 160 11.62 -20.83 27.83
CA ASP A 160 11.80 -20.94 29.28
C ASP A 160 10.47 -20.90 30.07
N ARG A 161 9.32 -20.75 29.40
CA ARG A 161 8.05 -20.52 30.11
C ARG A 161 6.93 -21.40 29.56
N PRO A 162 6.26 -22.17 30.44
CA PRO A 162 5.17 -23.05 30.02
C PRO A 162 3.89 -22.29 29.64
N ARG A 163 3.72 -21.04 30.11
CA ARG A 163 2.51 -20.24 29.87
C ARG A 163 2.72 -19.22 28.77
N THR A 164 1.84 -19.26 27.76
CA THR A 164 1.71 -18.21 26.76
C THR A 164 1.22 -16.93 27.42
N SER A 165 1.96 -15.85 27.19
CA SER A 165 1.67 -14.52 27.72
C SER A 165 1.79 -13.51 26.59
N GLY A 166 1.27 -12.31 26.78
CA GLY A 166 1.26 -11.35 25.70
C GLY A 166 0.83 -9.97 26.16
N LEU A 167 0.53 -9.13 25.18
CA LEU A 167 0.06 -7.78 25.42
C LEU A 167 -1.30 -7.57 24.77
N MET A 168 -2.21 -6.96 25.52
CA MET A 168 -3.37 -6.28 24.98
C MET A 168 -3.06 -4.78 24.92
N LEU A 169 -3.25 -4.19 23.75
CA LEU A 169 -2.76 -2.85 23.40
C LEU A 169 -3.94 -1.90 23.21
N PRO A 170 -3.73 -0.58 23.33
CA PRO A 170 -4.65 0.41 22.77
C PRO A 170 -4.93 0.10 21.28
N ALA A 171 -6.21 0.13 20.88
CA ALA A 171 -6.63 -0.36 19.57
C ALA A 171 -6.04 0.46 18.41
N ASP A 172 -5.81 1.75 18.62
CA ASP A 172 -5.16 2.69 17.70
C ASP A 172 -3.66 2.43 17.55
N ALA A 173 -2.98 1.96 18.61
CA ALA A 173 -1.55 1.67 18.60
C ALA A 173 -1.20 0.24 18.16
N ALA A 174 -2.18 -0.66 18.09
CA ALA A 174 -1.94 -2.09 17.90
C ALA A 174 -1.33 -2.43 16.52
N ALA A 175 -1.76 -1.78 15.44
CA ALA A 175 -1.20 -2.02 14.11
C ALA A 175 0.28 -1.63 14.03
N ASP A 176 0.61 -0.42 14.49
CA ASP A 176 1.97 0.08 14.59
C ASP A 176 2.84 -0.80 15.49
N PHE A 177 2.31 -1.25 16.64
CA PHE A 177 3.02 -2.16 17.54
C PHE A 177 3.37 -3.47 16.85
N ARG A 178 2.41 -4.09 16.15
CA ARG A 178 2.61 -5.39 15.48
C ARG A 178 3.73 -5.29 14.47
N PHE A 179 3.66 -4.28 13.59
CA PHE A 179 4.68 -4.07 12.58
C PHE A 179 6.06 -3.75 13.17
N LYS A 180 6.15 -2.87 14.18
CA LYS A 180 7.42 -2.55 14.85
C LYS A 180 8.01 -3.74 15.61
N LEU A 181 7.18 -4.60 16.19
CA LEU A 181 7.63 -5.83 16.83
C LEU A 181 8.17 -6.81 15.79
N THR A 182 7.49 -6.98 14.65
CA THR A 182 8.00 -7.78 13.53
C THR A 182 9.34 -7.25 13.04
N LEU A 183 9.50 -5.94 12.86
CA LEU A 183 10.78 -5.34 12.47
C LEU A 183 11.88 -5.59 13.50
N ALA A 184 11.59 -5.36 14.80
CA ALA A 184 12.56 -5.59 15.86
C ALA A 184 13.00 -7.07 15.95
N PHE A 185 12.07 -7.99 15.74
CA PHE A 185 12.37 -9.42 15.65
C PHE A 185 13.19 -9.74 14.40
N ALA A 186 12.82 -9.20 13.23
CA ALA A 186 13.56 -9.36 11.98
C ALA A 186 15.00 -8.88 12.10
N ASP A 187 15.23 -7.76 12.79
CA ASP A 187 16.57 -7.23 13.05
C ASP A 187 17.41 -8.17 13.90
N ALA A 188 16.80 -8.70 14.96
CA ALA A 188 17.47 -9.59 15.90
C ALA A 188 17.91 -10.91 15.26
N ILE A 189 17.29 -11.30 14.15
CA ILE A 189 17.67 -12.48 13.35
C ILE A 189 18.32 -12.11 12.01
N GLU A 190 18.67 -10.83 11.81
CA GLU A 190 19.33 -10.29 10.60
C GLU A 190 18.53 -10.47 9.29
N GLN A 191 17.20 -10.55 9.38
CA GLN A 191 16.27 -10.75 8.26
C GLN A 191 15.47 -9.50 7.87
N ARG A 192 15.87 -8.30 8.29
CA ARG A 192 15.26 -7.04 7.81
C ARG A 192 15.18 -6.96 6.27
N PRO A 193 16.21 -7.36 5.49
CA PRO A 193 16.13 -7.33 4.03
C PRO A 193 14.97 -8.15 3.46
N ALA A 194 14.59 -9.25 4.11
CA ALA A 194 13.45 -10.07 3.67
C ALA A 194 12.11 -9.32 3.83
N VAL A 195 11.93 -8.59 4.93
CA VAL A 195 10.74 -7.75 5.15
C VAL A 195 10.66 -6.62 4.12
N LEU A 196 11.81 -5.98 3.81
CA LEU A 196 11.86 -4.93 2.78
C LEU A 196 11.52 -5.49 1.39
N ALA A 197 12.07 -6.64 1.03
CA ALA A 197 11.78 -7.30 -0.24
C ALA A 197 10.29 -7.69 -0.36
N GLN A 198 9.69 -8.19 0.73
CA GLN A 198 8.25 -8.50 0.75
C GLN A 198 7.40 -7.24 0.57
N LEU A 199 7.75 -6.12 1.21
CA LEU A 199 7.04 -4.85 1.03
C LEU A 199 7.18 -4.32 -0.40
N ASP A 200 8.37 -4.45 -1.00
CA ASP A 200 8.61 -4.05 -2.39
C ASP A 200 7.76 -4.90 -3.36
N GLU A 201 7.64 -6.20 -3.13
CA GLU A 201 6.75 -7.09 -3.92
C GLU A 201 5.27 -6.69 -3.75
N LEU A 202 4.82 -6.46 -2.51
CA LEU A 202 3.44 -6.02 -2.25
C LEU A 202 3.12 -4.67 -2.91
N ILE A 203 4.08 -3.76 -3.00
CA ILE A 203 3.92 -2.49 -3.73
C ILE A 203 3.80 -2.77 -5.22
N ALA A 204 4.64 -3.63 -5.79
CA ALA A 204 4.60 -3.99 -7.20
C ALA A 204 3.27 -4.68 -7.59
N GLU A 205 2.78 -5.61 -6.77
CA GLU A 205 1.46 -6.23 -6.95
C GLU A 205 0.34 -5.19 -6.87
N HIS A 206 0.40 -4.27 -5.90
CA HIS A 206 -0.60 -3.22 -5.73
C HIS A 206 -0.63 -2.25 -6.91
N ASP A 207 0.52 -1.92 -7.50
CA ASP A 207 0.63 -1.06 -8.67
C ASP A 207 -0.06 -1.68 -9.91
N GLN A 208 -0.02 -3.01 -10.05
CA GLN A 208 -0.73 -3.72 -11.13
C GLN A 208 -2.26 -3.64 -10.99
N LEU A 209 -2.77 -3.44 -9.77
CA LEU A 209 -4.19 -3.33 -9.47
C LEU A 209 -4.74 -1.89 -9.61
N LYS A 210 -3.94 -0.95 -10.12
CA LYS A 210 -4.35 0.44 -10.29
C LYS A 210 -5.62 0.55 -11.14
N PRO A 211 -6.71 1.15 -10.61
CA PRO A 211 -7.94 1.31 -11.37
C PRO A 211 -7.72 2.13 -12.64
N PHE A 212 -8.28 1.66 -13.76
CA PHE A 212 -8.25 2.40 -15.02
C PHE A 212 -9.48 3.31 -15.14
N ARG A 213 -9.27 4.51 -15.70
CA ARG A 213 -10.37 5.44 -15.98
C ARG A 213 -11.34 4.81 -16.97
N PRO A 214 -12.65 4.73 -16.67
CA PRO A 214 -13.61 4.09 -17.55
C PRO A 214 -13.85 4.93 -18.81
N ALA A 215 -14.04 4.25 -19.95
CA ALA A 215 -14.41 4.89 -21.19
C ALA A 215 -15.77 5.59 -21.08
N VAL A 216 -15.88 6.76 -21.71
CA VAL A 216 -17.11 7.55 -21.76
C VAL A 216 -18.18 6.79 -22.53
N ALA A 217 -19.31 6.54 -21.89
CA ALA A 217 -20.51 6.02 -22.50
C ALA A 217 -21.08 7.06 -23.47
N THR A 218 -21.32 6.65 -24.71
CA THR A 218 -21.89 7.53 -25.74
C THR A 218 -23.39 7.30 -25.89
N PRO A 219 -24.19 8.30 -26.31
CA PRO A 219 -25.62 8.13 -26.56
C PRO A 219 -25.94 7.00 -27.56
N ALA A 220 -25.03 6.71 -28.49
CA ALA A 220 -25.18 5.62 -29.46
C ALA A 220 -25.16 4.22 -28.80
N GLN A 221 -24.51 4.09 -27.64
CA GLN A 221 -24.46 2.85 -26.87
C GLN A 221 -25.73 2.59 -26.05
N ALA A 222 -26.65 3.56 -25.98
CA ALA A 222 -28.01 3.32 -25.50
C ALA A 222 -28.73 2.45 -26.54
N ARG A 223 -28.52 1.12 -26.48
CA ARG A 223 -29.26 0.13 -27.26
C ARG A 223 -30.74 0.19 -26.88
N LEU A 224 -31.60 -0.04 -27.86
CA LEU A 224 -33.07 0.04 -27.80
C LEU A 224 -33.70 -1.06 -26.90
N LEU A 225 -33.37 -1.09 -25.62
CA LEU A 225 -34.13 -1.84 -24.61
C LEU A 225 -34.97 -0.88 -23.74
N SER A 226 -35.27 0.30 -24.27
CA SER A 226 -36.01 1.36 -23.57
C SER A 226 -37.26 1.82 -24.32
N PHE A 227 -37.60 1.15 -25.42
CA PHE A 227 -38.98 1.09 -25.90
C PHE A 227 -39.66 -0.13 -25.28
N VAL A 228 -39.86 -0.10 -23.97
CA VAL A 228 -41.09 -0.64 -23.41
C VAL A 228 -41.90 0.59 -23.04
N PRO A 229 -42.76 1.10 -23.93
CA PRO A 229 -43.78 2.06 -23.55
C PRO A 229 -44.60 1.40 -22.44
N GLY A 230 -44.88 2.13 -21.37
CA GLY A 230 -45.60 1.62 -20.21
C GLY A 230 -46.83 0.81 -20.58
N GLY A 231 -46.72 -0.50 -20.40
CA GLY A 231 -47.79 -1.46 -20.47
C GLY A 231 -47.40 -2.58 -19.51
N ARG A 232 -48.13 -2.70 -18.41
CA ARG A 232 -47.95 -3.77 -17.43
C ARG A 232 -47.86 -5.11 -18.17
N ARG A 233 -46.82 -5.90 -17.86
CA ARG A 233 -46.50 -7.26 -18.35
C ARG A 233 -45.54 -7.30 -19.55
N THR A 234 -44.24 -7.46 -19.27
CA THR A 234 -43.42 -8.59 -19.73
C THR A 234 -42.06 -8.54 -19.04
N VAL A 235 -41.91 -9.40 -18.03
CA VAL A 235 -40.63 -9.93 -17.57
C VAL A 235 -40.24 -11.00 -18.60
N ALA A 236 -39.10 -10.84 -19.28
CA ALA A 236 -38.26 -11.94 -19.77
C ALA A 236 -37.04 -11.44 -20.58
N VAL A 237 -35.86 -11.67 -19.99
CA VAL A 237 -34.59 -12.10 -20.62
C VAL A 237 -33.86 -11.15 -21.58
N ALA A 238 -32.68 -10.70 -21.13
CA ALA A 238 -31.43 -10.92 -21.86
C ALA A 238 -30.24 -10.88 -20.89
N ALA A 239 -29.84 -12.07 -20.44
CA ALA A 239 -28.50 -12.34 -19.93
C ALA A 239 -27.48 -12.22 -21.07
N GLY A 240 -26.25 -11.79 -20.75
CA GLY A 240 -25.11 -11.88 -21.66
C GLY A 240 -24.26 -10.62 -21.73
N ILE A 241 -23.42 -10.44 -20.71
CA ILE A 241 -22.04 -9.91 -20.67
C ILE A 241 -21.84 -9.44 -19.22
N ALA A 242 -21.70 -10.41 -18.33
CA ALA A 242 -21.12 -10.21 -17.02
C ALA A 242 -19.70 -10.80 -17.10
N LEU A 243 -18.72 -9.90 -17.08
CA LEU A 243 -17.37 -10.08 -16.53
C LEU A 243 -16.76 -11.49 -16.62
N LEU A 244 -15.86 -11.67 -17.59
CA LEU A 244 -14.71 -12.55 -17.42
C LEU A 244 -13.84 -12.01 -16.27
N VAL A 245 -14.09 -12.50 -15.06
CA VAL A 245 -13.11 -12.56 -13.99
C VAL A 245 -12.73 -14.04 -13.89
N PRO A 246 -11.44 -14.43 -13.97
CA PRO A 246 -11.06 -15.80 -13.69
C PRO A 246 -11.25 -16.05 -12.20
N ALA A 247 -12.25 -16.86 -11.84
CA ALA A 247 -12.34 -17.45 -10.51
C ALA A 247 -11.33 -18.60 -10.44
N ALA A 248 -10.15 -18.31 -9.90
CA ALA A 248 -9.22 -19.34 -9.46
C ALA A 248 -9.71 -19.91 -8.12
N LEU A 249 -10.13 -21.17 -8.18
CA LEU A 249 -10.05 -22.23 -7.16
C LEU A 249 -10.36 -21.87 -5.70
N ILE A 250 -11.58 -22.20 -5.27
CA ILE A 250 -11.83 -22.70 -3.92
C ILE A 250 -12.47 -24.08 -4.09
N ASP A 251 -11.63 -25.11 -4.03
CA ASP A 251 -12.07 -26.47 -3.79
C ASP A 251 -12.04 -26.66 -2.27
N SER A 252 -13.21 -26.84 -1.67
CA SER A 252 -13.35 -27.21 -0.26
C SER A 252 -14.45 -28.26 -0.18
N ASN A 253 -14.04 -29.53 -0.26
CA ASN A 253 -14.78 -30.63 0.33
C ASN A 253 -13.97 -31.14 1.54
N PRO A 254 -14.49 -31.02 2.78
CA PRO A 254 -14.01 -31.83 3.88
C PRO A 254 -14.79 -33.16 3.90
N SER A 255 -14.11 -34.27 3.65
CA SER A 255 -14.56 -35.58 4.10
C SER A 255 -13.67 -36.01 5.25
N ASP A 256 -14.23 -36.06 6.45
CA ASP A 256 -13.79 -37.02 7.47
C ASP A 256 -14.22 -38.43 7.00
N PRO A 257 -13.42 -39.46 7.30
CA PRO A 257 -13.83 -40.29 8.43
C PRO A 257 -12.69 -40.79 9.33
N VAL A 258 -13.11 -41.06 10.55
CA VAL A 258 -12.47 -41.85 11.60
C VAL A 258 -12.03 -43.24 11.13
N GLY A 259 -10.84 -43.66 11.59
CA GLY A 259 -10.57 -45.04 12.00
C GLY A 259 -9.75 -45.88 11.02
N GLY A 260 -8.65 -46.44 11.51
CA GLY A 260 -7.97 -47.57 10.87
C GLY A 260 -6.46 -47.47 10.92
N ALA A 261 -5.85 -48.26 11.79
CA ALA A 261 -4.43 -48.49 11.89
C ALA A 261 -3.79 -48.87 10.54
N GLU A 262 -2.59 -48.38 10.26
CA GLU A 262 -1.55 -49.25 9.72
C GLU A 262 -0.15 -48.79 10.12
N VAL A 263 0.61 -49.80 10.53
CA VAL A 263 1.99 -49.78 11.00
C VAL A 263 2.90 -49.90 9.80
N ALA A 264 3.97 -49.09 9.72
CA ALA A 264 5.21 -49.42 9.00
C ALA A 264 6.31 -48.44 9.46
N VAL A 265 7.08 -48.77 10.50
CA VAL A 265 8.36 -49.51 10.47
C VAL A 265 9.52 -48.69 9.88
N ALA A 266 10.32 -48.18 10.83
CA ALA A 266 11.79 -48.15 10.91
C ALA A 266 12.66 -48.01 9.65
N ALA A 267 13.55 -47.01 9.68
CA ALA A 267 14.98 -47.23 9.43
C ALA A 267 15.84 -46.09 10.02
N THR A 268 16.62 -46.44 11.05
CA THR A 268 17.87 -45.82 11.57
C THR A 268 18.70 -47.02 12.07
N PRO A 269 20.05 -47.06 12.10
CA PRO A 269 21.10 -46.05 11.91
C PRO A 269 22.12 -46.46 10.78
N ALA A 270 23.25 -45.82 10.48
CA ALA A 270 24.43 -45.54 11.31
C ALA A 270 25.56 -44.80 10.49
N PRO A 271 26.72 -44.43 11.09
CA PRO A 271 27.46 -43.19 10.81
C PRO A 271 28.80 -43.40 10.05
N SER A 272 29.50 -42.31 9.65
CA SER A 272 30.97 -42.19 9.79
C SER A 272 31.56 -40.83 9.37
N SER A 273 32.57 -40.39 10.15
CA SER A 273 33.71 -39.47 9.94
C SER A 273 33.45 -38.06 9.36
N SER A 274 33.66 -36.94 10.07
CA SER A 274 34.88 -36.45 10.76
C SER A 274 36.09 -36.28 9.84
N ALA A 275 36.33 -35.04 9.39
CA ALA A 275 37.65 -34.51 9.04
C ALA A 275 37.68 -32.98 9.25
N VAL A 276 38.82 -32.52 9.75
CA VAL A 276 39.15 -31.24 10.41
C VAL A 276 39.61 -30.18 9.37
N PRO A 277 39.59 -28.86 9.65
CA PRO A 277 39.77 -27.82 8.63
C PRO A 277 41.23 -27.44 8.39
N ALA A 278 41.58 -27.11 7.13
CA ALA A 278 42.89 -26.61 6.75
C ALA A 278 42.92 -25.07 6.71
N LEU A 279 43.75 -24.48 7.59
CA LEU A 279 44.21 -23.10 7.53
C LEU A 279 44.97 -22.82 6.22
N VAL A 280 44.68 -21.68 5.57
CA VAL A 280 45.68 -20.98 4.73
C VAL A 280 45.52 -19.46 4.84
N ARG A 281 46.55 -18.81 5.38
CA ARG A 281 46.97 -17.41 5.20
C ARG A 281 48.43 -17.31 5.70
N PRO A 282 49.24 -16.28 5.36
CA PRO A 282 49.20 -15.30 4.26
C PRO A 282 50.56 -15.21 3.50
N VAL A 283 50.62 -14.47 2.38
CA VAL A 283 51.89 -13.97 1.81
C VAL A 283 51.76 -12.47 1.52
N PRO A 284 52.74 -11.61 1.88
CA PRO A 284 52.64 -10.15 1.79
C PRO A 284 53.24 -9.59 0.49
N ALA A 285 52.73 -8.45 0.03
CA ALA A 285 53.33 -7.63 -1.03
C ALA A 285 53.60 -6.19 -0.52
N PRO A 286 54.68 -5.52 -0.99
CA PRO A 286 55.31 -4.37 -0.32
C PRO A 286 54.69 -3.00 -0.68
N PRO A 287 55.01 -1.92 0.07
CA PRO A 287 54.37 -0.62 -0.05
C PRO A 287 55.07 0.31 -1.06
N ALA A 288 54.28 1.03 -1.85
CA ALA A 288 54.72 2.20 -2.61
C ALA A 288 54.13 3.49 -2.03
N LYS A 289 54.97 4.52 -1.97
CA LYS A 289 54.81 5.77 -1.22
C LYS A 289 53.86 6.77 -1.87
N ALA A 290 53.14 7.46 -0.99
CA ALA A 290 52.85 8.90 -0.92
C ALA A 290 52.64 9.73 -2.20
N SER A 291 51.44 10.32 -2.30
CA SER A 291 51.28 11.73 -2.67
C SER A 291 49.94 12.29 -2.17
N THR A 292 50.01 13.21 -1.22
CA THR A 292 48.94 14.10 -0.77
C THR A 292 48.69 15.16 -1.85
N PRO A 293 47.44 15.60 -2.06
CA PRO A 293 47.20 17.03 -1.88
C PRO A 293 45.94 17.38 -1.06
N LYS A 294 46.04 18.59 -0.53
CA LYS A 294 45.28 19.30 0.51
C LYS A 294 43.81 19.56 0.14
N PRO A 295 42.88 19.69 1.12
CA PRO A 295 41.45 19.84 0.87
C PRO A 295 41.07 21.28 0.52
N THR A 296 40.37 21.48 -0.59
CA THR A 296 39.76 22.76 -0.94
C THR A 296 38.31 22.78 -0.48
N LYS A 297 38.04 23.52 0.60
CA LYS A 297 36.71 23.98 0.97
C LYS A 297 36.19 24.90 -0.13
N SER A 298 35.05 24.58 -0.75
CA SER A 298 34.28 25.55 -1.52
C SER A 298 32.87 25.66 -0.94
N THR A 299 32.74 26.65 -0.07
CA THR A 299 31.49 27.25 0.38
C THR A 299 30.95 28.12 -0.76
N LYS A 300 29.68 27.95 -1.17
CA LYS A 300 28.71 29.04 -1.46
C LYS A 300 27.42 28.53 -2.13
N SER A 301 26.32 28.85 -1.46
CA SER A 301 24.96 29.02 -1.99
C SER A 301 24.52 30.46 -1.63
N PRO A 302 23.49 31.07 -2.23
CA PRO A 302 23.28 31.39 -3.64
C PRO A 302 23.20 32.93 -3.83
N ARG A 303 23.44 33.44 -5.05
CA ARG A 303 23.10 34.83 -5.41
C ARG A 303 22.00 34.82 -6.47
N PRO A 304 20.89 35.56 -6.29
CA PRO A 304 19.79 35.58 -7.25
C PRO A 304 20.21 36.37 -8.49
N SER A 305 20.24 35.71 -9.65
CA SER A 305 20.27 36.39 -10.95
C SER A 305 18.88 36.28 -11.55
N SER A 306 18.10 37.35 -11.38
CA SER A 306 16.87 37.61 -12.12
C SER A 306 17.22 37.89 -13.59
N SER A 307 17.22 36.83 -14.39
CA SER A 307 16.96 36.94 -15.84
C SER A 307 15.51 36.55 -16.04
N PRO A 308 14.71 37.23 -16.88
CA PRO A 308 13.37 36.76 -17.21
C PRO A 308 13.55 35.51 -18.08
N SER A 309 13.64 34.34 -17.46
CA SER A 309 13.54 33.08 -18.17
C SER A 309 12.19 33.10 -18.87
N ARG A 310 12.20 33.13 -20.20
CA ARG A 310 11.02 32.78 -20.98
C ARG A 310 10.51 31.48 -20.39
N ASP A 311 9.29 31.51 -19.86
CA ASP A 311 8.65 30.34 -19.27
C ASP A 311 8.78 29.19 -20.28
N PRO A 312 9.48 28.09 -19.93
CA PRO A 312 9.80 27.02 -20.88
C PRO A 312 8.55 26.37 -21.50
N ARG A 313 7.35 26.64 -20.95
CA ARG A 313 6.07 26.13 -21.45
C ARG A 313 5.16 27.20 -22.02
N CYS A 314 5.67 28.42 -22.24
CA CYS A 314 4.93 29.54 -22.81
C CYS A 314 3.62 29.86 -22.06
N GLY A 315 3.65 29.78 -20.73
CA GLY A 315 2.51 30.04 -19.85
C GLY A 315 1.55 28.86 -19.68
N ALA A 316 1.94 27.65 -20.06
CA ALA A 316 1.19 26.44 -19.71
C ALA A 316 1.53 26.00 -18.27
N PRO A 317 0.55 25.48 -17.50
CA PRO A 317 0.80 24.93 -16.17
C PRO A 317 1.89 23.87 -16.18
N GLU A 318 2.61 23.74 -15.08
CA GLU A 318 3.57 22.65 -14.92
C GLU A 318 2.84 21.29 -15.00
N ASN A 319 3.28 20.44 -15.92
CA ASN A 319 2.66 19.15 -16.15
C ASN A 319 3.74 18.12 -16.57
N PRO A 320 3.59 16.85 -16.16
CA PRO A 320 4.53 15.78 -16.51
C PRO A 320 4.40 15.32 -17.98
N LEU A 321 3.33 15.76 -18.66
CA LEU A 321 3.01 15.35 -20.03
C LEU A 321 3.92 16.01 -21.08
N GLY A 322 4.60 17.10 -20.71
CA GLY A 322 5.40 17.92 -21.62
C GLY A 322 4.53 18.74 -22.57
N TYR A 323 3.32 19.11 -22.15
CA TYR A 323 2.42 19.93 -22.94
C TYR A 323 2.68 21.41 -22.69
N ASP A 324 2.71 22.20 -23.77
CA ASP A 324 3.03 23.62 -23.75
C ASP A 324 2.14 24.42 -24.71
N PHE A 325 2.36 25.74 -24.73
CA PHE A 325 1.74 26.67 -25.67
C PHE A 325 2.74 27.28 -26.66
N CYS A 326 3.92 26.67 -26.81
CA CYS A 326 5.04 27.27 -27.53
C CYS A 326 4.95 27.15 -29.06
N GLY A 327 3.95 26.43 -29.56
CA GLY A 327 3.83 26.10 -30.97
C GLY A 327 4.70 24.90 -31.30
N GLY A 328 4.06 23.83 -31.77
CA GLY A 328 4.64 22.49 -31.89
C GLY A 328 3.62 21.51 -32.44
N THR A 329 3.76 20.22 -32.13
CA THR A 329 2.90 19.20 -32.72
C THR A 329 1.52 19.23 -32.08
N ARG A 330 0.47 19.28 -32.91
CA ARG A 330 -0.93 19.26 -32.45
C ARG A 330 -1.26 17.91 -31.84
N ILE A 331 -1.68 17.93 -30.58
CA ILE A 331 -2.01 16.71 -29.84
C ILE A 331 -3.44 16.27 -30.17
N ARG A 332 -3.60 15.24 -31.00
CA ARG A 332 -4.91 14.63 -31.34
C ARG A 332 -5.31 13.45 -30.46
N ARG A 333 -4.31 12.84 -29.81
CA ARG A 333 -4.47 11.75 -28.85
C ARG A 333 -3.76 12.14 -27.55
N PRO A 334 -4.41 12.92 -26.68
CA PRO A 334 -3.80 13.33 -25.43
C PRO A 334 -3.67 12.14 -24.47
N ALA A 335 -2.74 12.24 -23.53
CA ALA A 335 -2.61 11.27 -22.44
C ALA A 335 -3.91 11.20 -21.63
N ALA A 336 -4.25 10.01 -21.11
CA ALA A 336 -5.51 9.79 -20.39
C ALA A 336 -5.68 10.67 -19.13
N GLU A 337 -4.55 11.10 -18.58
CA GLU A 337 -4.41 11.96 -17.39
C GLU A 337 -4.38 13.46 -17.71
N VAL A 338 -4.60 13.88 -18.96
CA VAL A 338 -4.57 15.31 -19.35
C VAL A 338 -5.49 16.18 -18.48
N CYS A 339 -6.68 15.69 -18.12
CA CYS A 339 -7.64 16.44 -17.32
C CYS A 339 -7.32 16.45 -15.81
N ASP A 340 -6.22 15.81 -15.39
CA ASP A 340 -5.72 15.88 -14.02
C ASP A 340 -4.78 17.08 -13.84
N TRP A 341 -4.25 17.60 -14.96
CA TRP A 341 -3.33 18.75 -15.01
C TRP A 341 -3.95 19.99 -15.65
N PHE A 342 -4.99 19.80 -16.46
CA PHE A 342 -5.69 20.87 -17.16
C PHE A 342 -7.18 20.82 -16.86
N GLU A 343 -7.80 21.99 -16.73
CA GLU A 343 -9.25 22.09 -16.54
C GLU A 343 -9.98 21.77 -17.84
N CYS A 344 -10.39 20.52 -18.01
CA CYS A 344 -11.08 20.09 -19.23
C CYS A 344 -12.55 20.51 -19.26
N VAL A 345 -13.02 20.91 -20.44
CA VAL A 345 -14.45 21.18 -20.68
C VAL A 345 -15.31 19.93 -20.44
N PRO A 346 -16.60 20.09 -20.07
CA PRO A 346 -17.55 18.98 -20.08
C PRO A 346 -17.54 18.26 -21.43
N GLN A 347 -17.63 16.92 -21.40
CA GLN A 347 -17.55 16.08 -22.62
C GLN A 347 -16.25 16.21 -23.42
N PHE A 348 -15.14 16.64 -22.81
CA PHE A 348 -13.81 16.73 -23.44
C PHE A 348 -13.47 15.53 -24.35
N TRP A 349 -13.65 14.30 -23.86
CA TRP A 349 -13.33 13.07 -24.59
C TRP A 349 -14.28 12.73 -25.75
N ALA A 350 -15.41 13.44 -25.90
CA ALA A 350 -16.26 13.35 -27.09
C ALA A 350 -15.70 14.16 -28.27
N GLY A 351 -14.71 15.02 -28.01
CA GLY A 351 -13.98 15.77 -29.02
C GLY A 351 -13.22 14.87 -30.00
N ARG A 352 -13.06 15.33 -31.25
CA ARG A 352 -12.36 14.60 -32.33
C ARG A 352 -11.33 15.46 -33.07
N GLY A 353 -10.89 16.54 -32.41
CA GLY A 353 -9.95 17.51 -32.95
C GLY A 353 -8.55 17.31 -32.39
N TYR A 354 -7.88 18.43 -32.15
CA TYR A 354 -6.65 18.48 -31.35
C TYR A 354 -6.87 19.33 -30.10
N LEU A 355 -5.96 19.23 -29.13
CA LEU A 355 -6.02 19.99 -27.90
C LEU A 355 -5.93 21.50 -28.14
N VAL A 356 -6.88 22.24 -27.59
CA VAL A 356 -6.90 23.70 -27.57
C VAL A 356 -7.25 24.21 -26.18
N GLN A 357 -6.69 25.37 -25.83
CA GLN A 357 -7.15 26.15 -24.69
C GLN A 357 -8.25 27.10 -25.16
N CYS A 358 -9.40 27.07 -24.49
CA CYS A 358 -10.49 28.02 -24.66
C CYS A 358 -10.16 29.35 -23.96
N ARG A 359 -10.90 30.42 -24.26
CA ARG A 359 -10.60 31.76 -23.70
C ARG A 359 -10.82 31.86 -22.20
N ASP A 360 -11.75 31.08 -21.66
CA ASP A 360 -12.00 30.97 -20.21
C ASP A 360 -10.92 30.16 -19.45
N GLY A 361 -9.91 29.63 -20.14
CA GLY A 361 -8.80 28.87 -19.56
C GLY A 361 -8.99 27.36 -19.62
N SER A 362 -10.21 26.89 -19.89
CA SER A 362 -10.51 25.46 -20.02
C SER A 362 -9.89 24.83 -21.27
N VAL A 363 -9.80 23.51 -21.30
CA VAL A 363 -9.15 22.74 -22.37
C VAL A 363 -10.15 21.84 -23.09
N SER A 364 -10.11 21.84 -24.42
CA SER A 364 -11.02 21.08 -25.29
C SER A 364 -10.27 20.25 -26.33
N LEU A 365 -10.77 19.04 -26.63
CA LEU A 365 -10.31 18.19 -27.73
C LEU A 365 -11.12 18.44 -29.03
N ALA A 366 -11.61 19.66 -29.21
CA ALA A 366 -12.41 20.05 -30.38
C ALA A 366 -11.63 20.91 -31.39
N GLY A 367 -10.32 21.12 -31.20
CA GLY A 367 -9.49 21.98 -32.04
C GLY A 367 -9.59 21.65 -33.53
N GLY A 368 -9.68 22.70 -34.36
CA GLY A 368 -9.82 22.57 -35.82
C GLY A 368 -11.21 22.23 -36.33
N ARG A 369 -12.23 22.20 -35.45
CA ARG A 369 -13.64 21.99 -35.83
C ARG A 369 -14.43 23.31 -35.77
N PRO A 370 -15.46 23.48 -36.62
CA PRO A 370 -16.43 24.57 -36.46
C PRO A 370 -17.07 24.51 -35.07
N GLY A 371 -17.12 25.64 -34.37
CA GLY A 371 -17.69 25.74 -33.02
C GLY A 371 -16.79 25.22 -31.88
N ALA A 372 -15.49 25.02 -32.12
CA ALA A 372 -14.55 24.71 -31.04
C ALA A 372 -14.60 25.79 -29.94
N CYS A 373 -14.75 25.38 -28.68
CA CYS A 373 -14.92 26.27 -27.52
C CYS A 373 -16.12 27.25 -27.66
N ALA A 374 -17.16 26.95 -28.42
CA ALA A 374 -18.30 27.88 -28.61
C ALA A 374 -18.97 28.28 -27.28
N GLU A 375 -19.11 27.34 -26.35
CA GLU A 375 -19.65 27.57 -24.99
C GLU A 375 -18.61 28.20 -24.03
N HIS A 376 -17.35 28.32 -24.48
CA HIS A 376 -16.18 28.70 -23.69
C HIS A 376 -15.41 29.89 -24.32
N GLN A 377 -16.17 30.84 -24.88
CA GLN A 377 -15.68 32.09 -25.46
C GLN A 377 -14.70 31.93 -26.63
N GLY A 378 -14.75 30.80 -27.32
CA GLY A 378 -13.93 30.51 -28.50
C GLY A 378 -12.52 30.05 -28.17
N VAL A 379 -11.82 29.61 -29.22
CA VAL A 379 -10.44 29.09 -29.10
C VAL A 379 -9.48 30.25 -28.82
N ARG A 380 -8.68 30.12 -27.77
CA ARG A 380 -7.60 31.07 -27.46
C ARG A 380 -6.31 30.70 -28.18
N ARG A 381 -5.88 29.44 -28.02
CA ARG A 381 -4.62 28.92 -28.58
C ARG A 381 -4.61 27.41 -28.62
N THR A 382 -3.64 26.86 -29.35
CA THR A 382 -3.42 25.41 -29.46
C THR A 382 -2.47 24.94 -28.36
N ILE A 383 -2.70 23.74 -27.83
CA ILE A 383 -1.78 23.07 -26.90
C ILE A 383 -0.93 22.09 -27.70
N THR A 384 0.36 22.13 -27.48
CA THR A 384 1.37 21.41 -28.27
C THR A 384 2.30 20.59 -27.40
N LYS A 385 3.02 19.68 -28.03
CA LYS A 385 4.14 18.92 -27.48
C LYS A 385 5.25 18.84 -28.52
#